data_AF-A0A8D8G6H7-F1
#
_entry.id   AF-A0A8D8G6H7-F1
#
_cell.length_a   1.000
_cell.length_b   1.000
_cell.length_c   1.000
_cell.angle_alpha   90.00
_cell.angle_beta   90.00
_cell.angle_gamma   90.00
#
_symmetry.space_group_name_H-M   'P 1'
#
loop_
_entity.id
_entity.type
_entity.pdbx_description
1 polymer ?
#
loop_
_entity_poly.entity_id
_entity_poly.type
_entity_poly.pdbx_seq_one_letter_code
_entity_poly.pdbx_strand_id
1 'polypeptide(L)'
;MKDKTMLMFTLLAAFMATSTLVCGTEEPEPEVVQDSGDLTYKSPYADPAKFYFADHFDDKDQFADRWIKSQAKKDDTAEEIAKYDGEWDVELPKRTLLANDLGLVLKSKAKHAAIASRLSKPFVFYDRTLVVQYEVNLQDGQECGGSYIKLLSSGKETTDLKQFRDISPYTIMFGPDKCGNDVKLHFIFRHVNPINGTITEKHCRKAKDRLDDAFKDKQ
;
A
#
# COMPACT_ATOMS: atom_id res chain seq x y z
N MET A 1 3.86 18.43 82.92
CA MET A 1 5.22 18.99 83.09
C MET A 1 5.84 19.05 81.70
N LYS A 2 5.67 20.16 80.99
CA LYS A 2 6.62 21.29 80.89
C LYS A 2 7.97 20.89 80.27
N ASP A 3 8.22 21.48 79.10
CA ASP A 3 9.47 22.12 78.67
C ASP A 3 10.67 21.17 78.40
N LYS A 4 11.44 21.27 77.32
CA LYS A 4 11.96 22.48 76.66
C LYS A 4 12.40 22.19 75.21
N THR A 5 12.12 23.17 74.36
CA THR A 5 12.85 23.59 73.16
C THR A 5 14.37 23.59 73.33
N MET A 6 15.12 23.16 72.32
CA MET A 6 16.33 23.89 71.92
C MET A 6 16.54 23.79 70.40
N LEU A 7 16.42 24.98 69.82
CA LEU A 7 16.64 25.37 68.44
C LEU A 7 18.15 25.64 68.27
N MET A 8 18.76 25.17 67.19
CA MET A 8 20.05 25.70 66.73
C MET A 8 20.03 25.95 65.23
N PHE A 9 19.93 27.24 64.88
CA PHE A 9 20.43 27.87 63.65
C PHE A 9 21.94 27.61 63.55
N THR A 10 22.67 27.56 62.43
CA THR A 10 22.61 28.20 61.09
C THR A 10 23.82 27.63 60.33
N LEU A 11 23.74 27.35 59.02
CA LEU A 11 24.56 28.04 58.02
C LEU A 11 24.09 27.65 56.61
N LEU A 12 23.72 28.69 55.86
CA LEU A 12 23.30 28.70 54.48
C LEU A 12 24.55 28.72 53.58
N ALA A 13 24.68 27.77 52.67
CA ALA A 13 25.56 27.89 51.51
C ALA A 13 24.69 27.75 50.25
N ALA A 14 24.36 28.90 49.66
CA ALA A 14 23.67 29.00 48.39
C ALA A 14 24.69 28.78 47.26
N PHE A 15 24.50 27.73 46.46
CA PHE A 15 25.07 27.66 45.11
C PHE A 15 23.99 28.06 44.12
N MET A 16 24.08 29.29 43.61
CA MET A 16 23.36 29.70 42.42
C MET A 16 24.02 29.03 41.22
N ALA A 17 23.35 28.05 40.62
CA ALA A 17 23.62 27.65 39.24
C ALA A 17 22.52 28.26 38.37
N THR A 18 22.93 29.23 37.57
CA THR A 18 22.10 30.00 36.64
C THR A 18 21.50 29.10 35.56
N SER A 19 20.24 29.39 35.25
CA SER A 19 19.44 28.83 34.17
C SER A 19 20.05 29.08 32.78
N THR A 20 20.20 28.01 32.00
CA THR A 20 19.93 28.04 30.56
C THR A 20 18.84 27.03 30.27
N LEU A 21 17.62 27.53 30.10
CA LEU A 21 16.49 26.80 29.56
C LEU A 21 16.76 26.61 28.06
N VAL A 22 17.28 25.46 27.65
CA VAL A 22 17.23 25.04 26.25
C VAL A 22 15.89 24.32 26.08
N CYS A 23 14.91 25.07 25.57
CA CYS A 23 13.69 24.50 25.00
C CYS A 23 14.05 23.99 23.60
N GLY A 24 14.13 22.68 23.46
CA GLY A 24 14.45 22.00 22.21
C GLY A 24 14.24 20.52 22.40
N THR A 25 12.99 20.08 22.39
CA THR A 25 12.68 18.68 22.07
C THR A 25 12.68 18.58 20.55
N GLU A 26 13.87 18.43 19.96
CA GLU A 26 13.97 17.82 18.64
C GLU A 26 13.50 16.37 18.80
N GLU A 27 12.40 16.03 18.12
CA GLU A 27 12.07 14.62 17.90
C GLU A 27 13.28 13.98 17.22
N PRO A 28 13.76 12.82 17.68
CA PRO A 28 14.87 12.17 17.00
C PRO A 28 14.43 11.85 15.56
N GLU A 29 15.08 12.50 14.59
CA GLU A 29 15.01 12.06 13.20
C GLU A 29 15.39 10.57 13.15
N PRO A 30 14.74 9.76 12.30
CA PRO A 30 14.96 8.33 12.29
C PRO A 30 16.44 8.05 12.00
N GLU A 31 17.12 7.48 12.99
CA GLU A 31 18.49 7.00 12.84
C GLU A 31 18.52 6.00 11.69
N VAL A 32 19.25 6.37 10.63
CA VAL A 32 19.59 5.46 9.54
C VAL A 32 20.47 4.38 10.14
N VAL A 33 19.88 3.21 10.42
CA VAL A 33 20.64 2.02 10.82
C VAL A 33 21.58 1.68 9.67
N GLN A 34 22.84 2.09 9.82
CA GLN A 34 23.93 1.66 8.96
C GLN A 34 24.54 0.37 9.50
N ASP A 35 24.64 -0.59 8.58
CA ASP A 35 25.43 -1.82 8.56
C ASP A 35 24.77 -3.14 9.01
N SER A 36 24.39 -3.92 8.00
CA SER A 36 24.49 -5.39 8.04
C SER A 36 24.80 -5.95 6.64
N GLY A 37 26.02 -5.71 6.14
CA GLY A 37 26.55 -6.40 4.95
C GLY A 37 25.90 -6.01 3.62
N ASP A 38 26.70 -6.04 2.56
CA ASP A 38 26.29 -5.80 1.17
C ASP A 38 25.36 -6.92 0.66
N LEU A 39 24.14 -7.00 1.20
CA LEU A 39 23.05 -7.79 0.63
C LEU A 39 22.44 -6.97 -0.51
N THR A 40 23.16 -6.93 -1.63
CA THR A 40 22.61 -6.43 -2.89
C THR A 40 21.42 -7.30 -3.30
N TYR A 41 20.22 -6.75 -3.24
CA TYR A 41 19.01 -7.42 -3.69
C TYR A 41 19.12 -7.74 -5.18
N LYS A 42 18.73 -8.96 -5.54
CA LYS A 42 18.66 -9.42 -6.92
C LYS A 42 17.27 -9.99 -7.15
N SER A 43 16.50 -9.31 -7.98
CA SER A 43 15.18 -9.77 -8.38
C SER A 43 15.26 -11.17 -9.01
N PRO A 44 14.33 -12.07 -8.65
CA PRO A 44 14.31 -13.40 -9.21
C PRO A 44 13.99 -13.37 -10.71
N TYR A 45 14.61 -14.26 -11.48
CA TYR A 45 14.28 -14.39 -12.89
C TYR A 45 12.89 -15.01 -13.08
N ALA A 46 11.95 -14.22 -13.62
CA ALA A 46 10.63 -14.68 -14.00
C ALA A 46 10.61 -15.19 -15.45
N ASP A 47 10.71 -16.51 -15.61
CA ASP A 47 10.63 -17.19 -16.92
C ASP A 47 9.33 -16.83 -17.67
N PRO A 48 9.39 -16.14 -18.83
CA PRO A 48 8.21 -15.74 -19.61
C PRO A 48 7.33 -16.91 -20.08
N ALA A 49 7.88 -18.13 -20.14
CA ALA A 49 7.10 -19.32 -20.49
C ALA A 49 6.16 -19.74 -19.34
N LYS A 50 6.60 -19.55 -18.09
CA LYS A 50 5.90 -19.98 -16.87
C LYS A 50 5.04 -18.88 -16.26
N PHE A 51 5.54 -17.65 -16.25
CA PHE A 51 4.85 -16.52 -15.65
C PHE A 51 3.97 -15.80 -16.68
N TYR A 52 2.73 -15.52 -16.29
CA TYR A 52 1.81 -14.69 -17.08
C TYR A 52 2.10 -13.20 -16.89
N PHE A 53 2.65 -12.86 -15.73
CA PHE A 53 3.07 -11.52 -15.38
C PHE A 53 4.03 -11.60 -14.20
N ALA A 54 5.09 -10.81 -14.26
CA ALA A 54 5.99 -10.53 -13.15
C ALA A 54 6.58 -9.14 -13.38
N ASP A 55 6.56 -8.31 -12.35
CA ASP A 55 7.18 -7.00 -12.38
C ASP A 55 7.79 -6.72 -11.01
N HIS A 56 9.09 -6.47 -11.01
CA HIS A 56 9.89 -6.20 -9.82
C HIS A 56 10.29 -4.71 -9.75
N PHE A 57 9.88 -3.90 -10.74
CA PHE A 57 10.18 -2.47 -10.83
C PHE A 57 11.67 -2.10 -10.84
N ASP A 58 12.55 -3.04 -11.19
CA ASP A 58 14.00 -2.83 -11.29
C ASP A 58 14.41 -1.77 -12.34
N ASP A 59 13.51 -1.49 -13.31
CA ASP A 59 13.76 -0.59 -14.45
C ASP A 59 12.63 0.43 -14.57
N LYS A 60 12.94 1.70 -14.28
CA LYS A 60 11.99 2.83 -14.34
C LYS A 60 11.55 3.17 -15.75
N ASP A 61 12.40 2.94 -16.76
CA ASP A 61 12.06 3.25 -18.14
C ASP A 61 11.05 2.22 -18.66
N GLN A 62 11.26 0.93 -18.33
CA GLN A 62 10.29 -0.13 -18.64
C GLN A 62 8.93 0.10 -17.97
N PHE A 63 8.89 0.70 -16.78
CA PHE A 63 7.64 1.01 -16.11
C PHE A 63 6.73 1.91 -16.97
N ALA A 64 7.29 2.97 -17.57
CA ALA A 64 6.52 3.93 -18.36
C ALA A 64 5.86 3.29 -19.59
N ASP A 65 6.50 2.29 -20.18
CA ASP A 65 5.98 1.56 -21.34
C ASP A 65 5.00 0.45 -20.94
N ARG A 66 5.22 -0.16 -19.77
CA ARG A 66 4.50 -1.36 -19.34
C ARG A 66 3.21 -1.06 -18.57
N TRP A 67 3.17 0.02 -17.80
CA TRP A 67 2.03 0.37 -16.95
C TRP A 67 1.26 1.56 -17.53
N ILE A 68 -0.01 1.33 -17.80
CA ILE A 68 -0.89 2.30 -18.42
C ILE A 68 -1.74 2.95 -17.33
N LYS A 69 -1.50 4.24 -17.10
CA LYS A 69 -2.35 5.07 -16.25
C LYS A 69 -3.71 5.28 -16.92
N SER A 70 -4.77 5.11 -16.13
CA SER A 70 -6.11 5.44 -16.59
C SER A 70 -6.27 6.94 -16.82
N GLN A 71 -7.09 7.29 -17.79
CA GLN A 71 -7.55 8.64 -18.12
C GLN A 71 -9.08 8.71 -18.09
N ALA A 72 -9.72 7.67 -17.53
CA ALA A 72 -11.16 7.56 -17.44
C ALA A 72 -11.76 8.63 -16.50
N LYS A 73 -13.07 8.81 -16.62
CA LYS A 73 -13.88 9.59 -15.69
C LYS A 73 -15.03 8.73 -15.18
N LYS A 74 -15.47 8.99 -13.95
CA LYS A 74 -16.72 8.49 -13.40
C LYS A 74 -17.86 9.32 -13.93
N ASP A 75 -18.89 8.66 -14.41
CA ASP A 75 -20.05 9.30 -15.02
C ASP A 75 -20.98 9.93 -13.95
N ASP A 76 -21.02 9.37 -12.73
CA ASP A 76 -21.95 9.74 -11.65
C ASP A 76 -21.27 10.43 -10.45
N THR A 77 -20.28 11.29 -10.69
CA THR A 77 -19.54 11.97 -9.59
C THR A 77 -19.23 13.42 -9.95
N ALA A 78 -19.13 14.30 -8.95
CA ALA A 78 -18.73 15.69 -9.14
C ALA A 78 -17.42 15.79 -9.96
N GLU A 79 -17.37 16.72 -10.92
CA GLU A 79 -16.27 16.81 -11.90
C GLU A 79 -14.86 16.90 -11.29
N GLU A 80 -14.77 17.45 -10.07
CA GLU A 80 -13.53 17.61 -9.31
C GLU A 80 -12.92 16.28 -8.83
N ILE A 81 -13.75 15.26 -8.56
CA ILE A 81 -13.33 13.93 -8.08
C ILE A 81 -13.69 12.80 -9.05
N ALA A 82 -14.33 13.12 -10.18
CA ALA A 82 -14.73 12.14 -11.18
C ALA A 82 -13.53 11.54 -11.94
N LYS A 83 -12.41 12.26 -12.03
CA LYS A 83 -11.27 11.87 -12.86
C LYS A 83 -10.39 10.85 -12.15
N TYR A 84 -9.87 9.89 -12.91
CA TYR A 84 -8.79 9.01 -12.46
C TYR A 84 -7.44 9.71 -12.66
N ASP A 85 -7.16 10.75 -11.88
CA ASP A 85 -5.99 11.62 -12.01
C ASP A 85 -4.93 11.39 -10.92
N GLY A 86 -4.95 10.20 -10.29
CA GLY A 86 -3.91 9.79 -9.36
C GLY A 86 -2.53 9.69 -10.00
N GLU A 87 -1.50 10.11 -9.25
CA GLU A 87 -0.12 10.14 -9.70
C GLU A 87 0.66 8.92 -9.20
N TRP A 88 1.40 8.28 -10.11
CA TRP A 88 2.18 7.08 -9.85
C TRP A 88 3.63 7.35 -10.19
N ASP A 89 4.54 6.80 -9.38
CA ASP A 89 5.98 6.84 -9.61
C ASP A 89 6.61 5.49 -9.23
N VAL A 90 7.84 5.26 -9.69
CA VAL A 90 8.67 4.13 -9.27
C VAL A 90 9.85 4.67 -8.47
N GLU A 91 9.86 4.38 -7.17
CA GLU A 91 10.83 4.92 -6.23
C GLU A 91 11.17 3.92 -5.12
N LEU A 92 12.25 4.21 -4.38
CA LEU A 92 12.60 3.44 -3.19
C LEU A 92 11.56 3.72 -2.09
N PRO A 93 11.21 2.72 -1.26
CA PRO A 93 10.39 2.95 -0.09
C PRO A 93 11.11 3.90 0.89
N LYS A 94 10.34 4.73 1.60
CA LYS A 94 10.80 5.68 2.62
C LYS A 94 11.71 5.04 3.65
N ARG A 95 11.36 3.82 4.06
CA ARG A 95 12.22 2.94 4.86
C ARG A 95 12.79 1.87 3.93
N THR A 96 14.00 2.10 3.45
CA THR A 96 14.70 1.16 2.57
C THR A 96 15.27 0.00 3.40
N LEU A 97 14.76 -1.21 3.17
CA LEU A 97 15.28 -2.44 3.79
C LEU A 97 16.34 -3.12 2.91
N LEU A 98 16.19 -3.00 1.60
CA LEU A 98 17.04 -3.61 0.58
C LEU A 98 17.48 -2.53 -0.41
N ALA A 99 18.76 -2.54 -0.77
CA ALA A 99 19.29 -1.61 -1.77
C ALA A 99 18.68 -1.88 -3.15
N ASN A 100 18.29 -0.81 -3.84
CA ASN A 100 17.69 -0.85 -5.19
C ASN A 100 16.35 -1.60 -5.30
N ASP A 101 15.66 -1.84 -4.18
CA ASP A 101 14.32 -2.42 -4.17
C ASP A 101 13.27 -1.33 -4.43
N LEU A 102 13.04 -1.06 -5.71
CA LEU A 102 12.07 -0.07 -6.17
C LEU A 102 10.65 -0.63 -6.13
N GLY A 103 9.68 0.24 -5.90
CA GLY A 103 8.27 -0.13 -5.94
C GLY A 103 7.42 0.90 -6.66
N LEU A 104 6.26 0.46 -7.13
CA LEU A 104 5.22 1.35 -7.64
C LEU A 104 4.52 2.06 -6.49
N VAL A 105 4.62 3.39 -6.46
CA VAL A 105 4.10 4.22 -5.37
C VAL A 105 3.02 5.18 -5.89
N LEU A 106 1.89 5.21 -5.19
CA LEU A 106 0.85 6.21 -5.38
C LEU A 106 1.22 7.49 -4.60
N LYS A 107 1.44 8.60 -5.31
CA LYS A 107 1.90 9.88 -4.72
C LYS A 107 0.75 10.79 -4.30
N SER A 108 -0.39 10.69 -4.98
CA SER A 108 -1.54 11.57 -4.78
C SER A 108 -2.43 11.13 -3.60
N LYS A 109 -2.77 12.07 -2.71
CA LYS A 109 -3.74 11.85 -1.63
C LYS A 109 -5.17 12.14 -2.09
N ALA A 110 -6.13 11.35 -1.60
CA ALA A 110 -7.57 11.56 -1.78
C ALA A 110 -8.06 11.70 -3.24
N LYS A 111 -7.37 11.04 -4.19
CA LYS A 111 -7.74 11.00 -5.61
C LYS A 111 -8.11 9.59 -6.04
N HIS A 112 -8.96 9.48 -7.05
CA HIS A 112 -9.15 8.20 -7.71
C HIS A 112 -7.92 7.88 -8.58
N ALA A 113 -7.33 6.72 -8.34
CA ALA A 113 -6.16 6.26 -9.04
C ALA A 113 -6.43 4.89 -9.66
N ALA A 114 -6.09 4.75 -10.93
CA ALA A 114 -6.19 3.48 -11.63
C ALA A 114 -5.01 3.36 -12.59
N ILE A 115 -4.29 2.24 -12.47
CA ILE A 115 -3.18 1.88 -13.32
C ILE A 115 -3.30 0.39 -13.62
N ALA A 116 -2.98 -0.01 -14.84
CA ALA A 116 -3.10 -1.40 -15.27
C ALA A 116 -1.95 -1.78 -16.21
N SER A 117 -1.57 -3.04 -16.18
CA SER A 117 -0.64 -3.63 -17.14
C SER A 117 -1.23 -4.89 -17.75
N ARG A 118 -0.74 -5.27 -18.93
CA ARG A 118 -1.18 -6.49 -19.62
C ARG A 118 -0.40 -7.69 -19.12
N LEU A 119 -1.10 -8.82 -19.02
CA LEU A 119 -0.45 -10.12 -18.96
C LEU A 119 0.24 -10.42 -20.30
N SER A 120 1.33 -11.19 -20.28
CA SER A 120 2.05 -11.63 -21.49
C SER A 120 1.15 -12.45 -22.43
N LYS A 121 0.20 -13.18 -21.84
CA LYS A 121 -0.83 -13.95 -22.52
C LYS A 121 -2.09 -14.02 -21.65
N PRO A 122 -3.29 -14.19 -22.24
CA PRO A 122 -4.51 -14.39 -21.45
C PRO A 122 -4.41 -15.63 -20.54
N PHE A 123 -4.86 -15.51 -19.30
CA PHE A 123 -5.04 -16.67 -18.42
C PHE A 123 -6.44 -17.25 -18.61
N VAL A 124 -6.53 -18.56 -18.87
CA VAL A 124 -7.80 -19.27 -19.08
C VAL A 124 -7.95 -20.32 -17.99
N PHE A 125 -9.07 -20.27 -17.26
CA PHE A 125 -9.40 -21.24 -16.22
C PHE A 125 -9.91 -22.53 -16.88
N TYR A 126 -8.99 -23.47 -17.11
CA TYR A 126 -9.33 -24.79 -17.64
C TYR A 126 -8.70 -25.90 -16.79
N ASP A 127 -7.38 -26.03 -16.84
CA ASP A 127 -6.63 -27.13 -16.22
C ASP A 127 -5.48 -26.65 -15.31
N ARG A 128 -5.28 -25.33 -15.18
CA ARG A 128 -4.19 -24.74 -14.42
C ARG A 128 -4.67 -23.98 -13.20
N THR A 129 -3.94 -24.15 -12.11
CA THR A 129 -4.11 -23.34 -10.90
C THR A 129 -3.62 -21.92 -11.14
N LEU A 130 -4.46 -20.94 -10.79
CA LEU A 130 -4.05 -19.55 -10.75
C LEU A 130 -3.32 -19.26 -9.44
N VAL A 131 -2.16 -18.62 -9.54
CA VAL A 131 -1.43 -18.06 -8.39
C VAL A 131 -1.25 -16.57 -8.65
N VAL A 132 -1.61 -15.76 -7.65
CA VAL A 132 -1.43 -14.31 -7.68
C VAL A 132 -0.84 -13.88 -6.35
N GLN A 133 0.26 -13.14 -6.42
CA GLN A 133 0.98 -12.62 -5.27
C GLN A 133 1.50 -11.22 -5.61
N TYR A 134 1.46 -10.34 -4.63
CA TYR A 134 2.04 -9.01 -4.68
C TYR A 134 2.24 -8.54 -3.24
N GLU A 135 3.06 -7.51 -3.09
CA GLU A 135 3.39 -6.91 -1.81
C GLU A 135 2.84 -5.49 -1.77
N VAL A 136 2.39 -5.06 -0.59
CA VAL A 136 1.90 -3.71 -0.34
C VAL A 136 2.55 -3.23 0.93
N ASN A 137 3.08 -2.02 0.87
CA ASN A 137 3.60 -1.30 2.03
C ASN A 137 2.87 0.03 2.17
N LEU A 138 2.12 0.20 3.24
CA LEU A 138 1.35 1.41 3.55
C LEU A 138 2.23 2.41 4.31
N GLN A 139 3.21 2.98 3.60
CA GLN A 139 4.32 3.75 4.16
C GLN A 139 3.91 4.93 5.07
N ASP A 140 2.82 5.62 4.74
CA ASP A 140 2.29 6.74 5.55
C ASP A 140 1.21 6.31 6.55
N GLY A 141 0.84 5.04 6.54
CA GLY A 141 -0.43 4.53 7.03
C GLY A 141 -1.57 4.78 6.04
N GLN A 142 -2.69 4.09 6.26
CA GLN A 142 -3.91 4.26 5.46
C GLN A 142 -5.10 4.48 6.40
N GLU A 143 -5.76 5.62 6.26
CA GLU A 143 -7.00 5.94 6.97
C GLU A 143 -8.21 5.34 6.25
N CYS A 144 -8.34 5.64 4.95
CA CYS A 144 -9.34 5.03 4.09
C CYS A 144 -8.83 4.88 2.65
N GLY A 145 -8.84 3.65 2.13
CA GLY A 145 -8.49 3.33 0.77
C GLY A 145 -8.32 1.81 0.55
N GLY A 146 -8.43 1.42 -0.71
CA GLY A 146 -8.17 0.06 -1.16
C GLY A 146 -6.78 -0.07 -1.75
N SER A 147 -6.06 -1.11 -1.35
CA SER A 147 -4.75 -1.47 -1.90
C SER A 147 -4.81 -2.87 -2.53
N TYR A 148 -5.97 -3.20 -3.11
CA TYR A 148 -6.24 -4.45 -3.80
C TYR A 148 -5.97 -4.36 -5.29
N ILE A 149 -5.76 -5.52 -5.92
CA ILE A 149 -5.63 -5.65 -7.37
C ILE A 149 -6.89 -6.26 -7.98
N LYS A 150 -7.14 -5.94 -9.25
CA LYS A 150 -8.19 -6.57 -10.06
C LYS A 150 -7.56 -7.27 -11.27
N LEU A 151 -7.90 -8.55 -11.47
CA LEU A 151 -7.61 -9.26 -12.70
C LEU A 151 -8.73 -8.96 -13.70
N LEU A 152 -8.45 -8.12 -14.69
CA LEU A 152 -9.44 -7.67 -15.67
C LEU A 152 -9.90 -8.84 -16.55
N SER A 153 -11.20 -8.91 -16.82
CA SER A 153 -11.77 -9.90 -17.72
C SER A 153 -11.35 -9.57 -19.15
N SER A 154 -10.96 -10.57 -19.93
CA SER A 154 -10.67 -10.36 -21.36
C SER A 154 -11.96 -9.97 -22.10
N GLY A 155 -11.93 -8.86 -22.83
CA GLY A 155 -13.09 -8.38 -23.60
C GLY A 155 -12.85 -7.02 -24.24
N LYS A 156 -13.83 -6.56 -25.03
CA LYS A 156 -13.77 -5.26 -25.71
C LYS A 156 -13.63 -4.10 -24.72
N GLU A 157 -14.30 -4.19 -23.58
CA GLU A 157 -14.34 -3.15 -22.53
C GLU A 157 -13.01 -2.99 -21.77
N THR A 158 -12.11 -3.97 -21.86
CA THR A 158 -10.79 -3.96 -21.21
C THR A 158 -9.65 -3.91 -22.23
N THR A 159 -9.99 -3.68 -23.51
CA THR A 159 -9.00 -3.54 -24.57
C THR A 159 -8.26 -2.22 -24.47
N ASP A 160 -8.92 -1.12 -24.12
CA ASP A 160 -8.23 0.16 -23.84
C ASP A 160 -8.00 0.34 -22.34
N LEU A 161 -6.77 0.12 -21.88
CA LEU A 161 -6.41 0.30 -20.47
C LEU A 161 -6.43 1.77 -20.03
N LYS A 162 -6.41 2.73 -20.96
CA LYS A 162 -6.60 4.15 -20.61
C LYS A 162 -8.03 4.43 -20.13
N GLN A 163 -8.99 3.56 -20.44
CA GLN A 163 -10.38 3.67 -19.97
C GLN A 163 -10.67 2.83 -18.72
N PHE A 164 -9.62 2.27 -18.09
CA PHE A 164 -9.78 1.44 -16.90
C PHE A 164 -10.39 2.24 -15.73
N ARG A 165 -11.50 1.76 -15.18
CA ARG A 165 -12.20 2.37 -14.05
C ARG A 165 -12.86 1.34 -13.14
N ASP A 166 -13.53 1.81 -12.11
CA ASP A 166 -14.21 1.02 -11.08
C ASP A 166 -15.21 0.01 -11.64
N ILE A 167 -15.97 0.39 -12.67
CA ILE A 167 -16.95 -0.49 -13.33
C ILE A 167 -16.36 -1.41 -14.41
N SER A 168 -15.08 -1.28 -14.74
CA SER A 168 -14.45 -2.11 -15.77
C SER A 168 -14.57 -3.60 -15.41
N PRO A 169 -14.97 -4.47 -16.36
CA PRO A 169 -15.15 -5.88 -16.09
C PRO A 169 -13.88 -6.55 -15.56
N TYR A 170 -13.99 -7.18 -14.40
CA TYR A 170 -12.93 -8.00 -13.81
C TYR A 170 -13.43 -9.42 -13.54
N THR A 171 -12.49 -10.36 -13.38
CA THR A 171 -12.77 -11.75 -13.03
C THR A 171 -12.52 -12.02 -11.55
N ILE A 172 -11.40 -11.52 -11.02
CA ILE A 172 -11.01 -11.65 -9.60
C ILE A 172 -10.57 -10.28 -9.07
N MET A 173 -11.00 -9.94 -7.86
CA MET A 173 -10.46 -8.84 -7.06
C MET A 173 -9.85 -9.44 -5.79
N PHE A 174 -8.59 -9.10 -5.51
CA PHE A 174 -7.87 -9.69 -4.39
C PHE A 174 -7.00 -8.64 -3.70
N GLY A 175 -7.16 -8.49 -2.39
CA GLY A 175 -6.27 -7.64 -1.63
C GLY A 175 -6.82 -6.90 -0.42
N PRO A 176 -5.93 -6.17 0.27
CA PRO A 176 -6.25 -5.37 1.43
C PRO A 176 -7.12 -4.16 1.07
N ASP A 177 -8.08 -3.86 1.95
CA ASP A 177 -8.92 -2.67 1.91
C ASP A 177 -9.19 -2.22 3.34
N LYS A 178 -8.92 -0.95 3.62
CA LYS A 178 -9.08 -0.38 4.96
C LYS A 178 -9.84 0.93 4.85
N CYS A 179 -10.88 1.09 5.65
CA CYS A 179 -11.55 2.37 5.82
C CYS A 179 -11.96 2.58 7.29
N GLY A 180 -11.29 3.52 7.95
CA GLY A 180 -11.39 3.72 9.39
C GLY A 180 -10.97 2.45 10.14
N ASN A 181 -11.93 1.91 10.91
CA ASN A 181 -11.74 0.68 11.68
C ASN A 181 -12.13 -0.60 10.91
N ASP A 182 -12.71 -0.47 9.70
CA ASP A 182 -13.05 -1.64 8.89
C ASP A 182 -11.84 -2.04 8.04
N VAL A 183 -11.23 -3.17 8.42
CA VAL A 183 -10.12 -3.79 7.69
C VAL A 183 -10.64 -5.08 7.06
N LYS A 184 -10.43 -5.24 5.75
CA LYS A 184 -10.84 -6.41 4.98
C LYS A 184 -9.71 -6.88 4.07
N LEU A 185 -9.64 -8.19 3.89
CA LEU A 185 -8.94 -8.80 2.77
C LEU A 185 -10.00 -9.27 1.78
N HIS A 186 -10.15 -8.55 0.68
CA HIS A 186 -11.05 -8.94 -0.39
C HIS A 186 -10.51 -10.17 -1.10
N PHE A 187 -11.37 -11.14 -1.30
CA PHE A 187 -11.22 -12.16 -2.33
C PHE A 187 -12.60 -12.32 -2.97
N ILE A 188 -12.76 -11.72 -4.14
CA ILE A 188 -14.03 -11.64 -4.86
C ILE A 188 -13.80 -12.24 -6.23
N PHE A 189 -14.71 -13.11 -6.66
CA PHE A 189 -14.75 -13.55 -8.06
C PHE A 189 -16.13 -13.35 -8.65
N ARG A 190 -16.18 -13.03 -9.94
CA ARG A 190 -17.42 -12.84 -10.68
C ARG A 190 -17.84 -14.16 -11.31
N HIS A 191 -18.95 -14.72 -10.80
CA HIS A 191 -19.51 -15.98 -11.26
C HIS A 191 -20.62 -15.74 -12.28
N VAL A 192 -20.48 -16.36 -13.45
CA VAL A 192 -21.53 -16.38 -14.48
C VAL A 192 -22.48 -17.54 -14.19
N ASN A 193 -23.76 -17.24 -13.99
CA ASN A 193 -24.78 -18.27 -13.83
C ASN A 193 -24.94 -19.05 -15.16
N PRO A 194 -24.73 -20.38 -15.16
CA PRO A 194 -24.77 -21.17 -16.39
C PRO A 194 -26.17 -21.29 -17.01
N ILE A 195 -27.24 -20.98 -16.26
CA ILE A 195 -28.63 -21.12 -16.73
C ILE A 195 -29.11 -19.84 -17.43
N ASN A 196 -28.93 -18.68 -16.80
CA ASN A 196 -29.49 -17.41 -17.29
C ASN A 196 -28.42 -16.38 -17.71
N GLY A 197 -27.13 -16.71 -17.58
CA GLY A 197 -26.02 -15.86 -17.97
C GLY A 197 -25.78 -14.65 -17.06
N THR A 198 -26.51 -14.49 -15.95
CA THR A 198 -26.30 -13.35 -15.06
C THR A 198 -24.97 -13.46 -14.32
N ILE A 199 -24.30 -12.32 -14.16
CA ILE A 199 -23.01 -12.25 -13.46
C ILE A 199 -23.27 -11.78 -12.03
N THR A 200 -22.75 -12.53 -11.06
CA THR A 200 -22.84 -12.17 -9.64
C THR A 200 -21.47 -12.16 -8.99
N GLU A 201 -21.21 -11.18 -8.15
CA GLU A 201 -20.00 -11.16 -7.31
C GLU A 201 -20.16 -12.15 -6.16
N LYS A 202 -19.15 -12.99 -5.96
CA LYS A 202 -19.06 -13.92 -4.84
C LYS A 202 -17.90 -13.46 -3.97
N HIS A 203 -18.24 -13.03 -2.75
CA HIS A 203 -17.28 -12.55 -1.77
C HIS A 203 -16.87 -13.68 -0.86
N CYS A 204 -15.57 -13.83 -0.63
CA CYS A 204 -15.07 -14.67 0.43
C CYS A 204 -15.52 -14.13 1.79
N ARG A 205 -15.75 -15.04 2.74
CA ARG A 205 -16.08 -14.65 4.11
C ARG A 205 -14.88 -13.93 4.72
N LYS A 206 -15.14 -12.97 5.62
CA LYS A 206 -14.07 -12.31 6.37
C LYS A 206 -13.19 -13.37 7.03
N ALA A 207 -11.87 -13.17 6.95
CA ALA A 207 -10.92 -13.98 7.69
C ALA A 207 -11.27 -13.92 9.18
N LYS A 208 -11.10 -15.05 9.89
CA LYS A 208 -11.35 -15.11 11.33
C LYS A 208 -10.22 -14.46 12.12
N ASP A 209 -9.02 -14.48 11.55
CA ASP A 209 -7.85 -13.88 12.15
C ASP A 209 -7.91 -12.36 12.04
N ARG A 210 -7.40 -11.68 13.07
CA ARG A 210 -7.32 -10.23 13.09
C ARG A 210 -6.27 -9.79 12.08
N LEU A 211 -6.72 -9.16 11.01
CA LEU A 211 -5.83 -8.61 9.98
C LEU A 211 -5.22 -7.27 10.41
N ASP A 212 -5.71 -6.63 11.49
CA ASP A 212 -5.29 -5.29 11.91
C ASP A 212 -3.77 -5.12 12.05
N ASP A 213 -3.06 -6.17 12.45
CA ASP A 213 -1.61 -6.13 12.63
C ASP A 213 -0.83 -6.18 11.32
N ALA A 214 -1.39 -6.80 10.26
CA ALA A 214 -0.79 -6.84 8.93
C ALA A 214 -0.88 -5.49 8.18
N PHE A 215 -1.59 -4.50 8.72
CA PHE A 215 -1.78 -3.17 8.14
C PHE A 215 -1.09 -2.07 8.97
N LYS A 216 -0.25 -2.46 9.95
CA LYS A 216 0.53 -1.55 10.79
C LYS A 216 1.99 -1.56 10.35
N ASP A 217 2.26 -1.10 9.13
CA ASP A 217 3.65 -0.94 8.64
C ASP A 217 4.40 0.20 9.35
N LYS A 218 3.68 1.04 10.11
CA LYS A 218 4.24 2.03 11.05
C LYS A 218 4.57 1.38 12.40
N GLN A 219 5.75 0.77 12.49
CA GLN A 219 6.47 0.60 13.77
C GLN A 219 7.96 0.92 13.59
#